data_AF-A0A3C1B6W0-F1
#
_entry.id   AF-A0A3C1B6W0-F1
#
_cell.length_a   1.000
_cell.length_b   1.000
_cell.length_c   1.000
_cell.angle_alpha   90.00
_cell.angle_beta   90.00
_cell.angle_gamma   90.00
#
_symmetry.space_group_name_H-M   'P 1'
#
loop_
_entity.id
_entity.type
_entity.pdbx_description
1 polymer ?
#
loop_
_entity_poly.entity_id
_entity_poly.type
_entity_poly.pdbx_seq_one_letter_code
_entity_poly.pdbx_strand_id
1 'polypeptide(L)' 'YVYGNLDPRQHVETILDGASRYLDAADGRVPWRERPEHFRKNCIARIPPIEAAS' A
#
# COMPACT_ATOMS: atom_id res chain seq x y z
N TYR A 1 -0.16 -5.76 0.26
CA TYR A 1 -1.54 -5.25 0.47
C TYR A 1 -2.25 -5.26 -0.86
N VAL A 2 -3.57 -5.48 -0.89
CA VAL A 2 -4.39 -5.37 -2.10
C VAL A 2 -5.33 -4.18 -1.94
N TYR A 3 -5.24 -3.23 -2.87
CA TYR A 3 -6.07 -2.02 -2.91
C TYR A 3 -7.02 -2.09 -4.10
N GLY A 4 -8.29 -1.76 -3.86
CA GLY A 4 -9.33 -1.69 -4.89
C GLY A 4 -9.67 -0.26 -5.27
N ASN A 5 -10.60 -0.12 -6.22
CA ASN A 5 -11.19 1.17 -6.62
C ASN A 5 -10.16 2.23 -7.08
N LEU A 6 -9.02 1.76 -7.62
CA LEU A 6 -7.99 2.63 -8.17
C LEU A 6 -8.33 2.99 -9.61
N ASP A 7 -8.43 4.29 -9.89
CA ASP A 7 -8.52 4.81 -11.24
C ASP A 7 -7.10 5.14 -11.75
N PRO A 8 -6.67 4.59 -12.89
CA PRO A 8 -5.31 4.74 -13.41
C PRO A 8 -5.00 6.15 -13.94
N ARG A 9 -5.98 7.05 -14.06
CA ARG A 9 -5.80 8.44 -14.47
C ARG A 9 -5.87 9.40 -13.29
N GLN A 10 -6.66 9.08 -12.27
CA GLN A 10 -6.88 9.97 -11.11
C GLN A 10 -6.00 9.63 -9.91
N HIS A 11 -5.62 8.37 -9.73
CA HIS A 11 -4.92 7.92 -8.51
C HIS A 11 -3.42 7.64 -8.73
N VAL A 12 -2.83 8.06 -9.86
CA VAL A 12 -1.41 7.85 -10.15
C VAL A 12 -0.52 8.40 -9.04
N GLU A 13 -0.73 9.64 -8.61
CA GLU A 13 0.06 10.26 -7.55
C GLU A 13 -0.11 9.54 -6.20
N THR A 14 -1.32 9.08 -5.89
CA THR A 14 -1.60 8.30 -4.67
C THR A 14 -0.91 6.93 -4.70
N ILE A 15 -0.85 6.29 -5.86
CA ILE A 15 -0.15 5.01 -6.05
C ILE A 15 1.36 5.22 -5.86
N LEU A 16 1.93 6.27 -6.45
CA LEU A 16 3.34 6.60 -6.32
C LEU A 16 3.72 6.95 -4.87
N ASP A 17 2.94 7.81 -4.19
CA ASP A 17 3.15 8.13 -2.77
C ASP A 17 3.07 6.88 -1.91
N GLY A 18 2.02 6.08 -2.09
CA GLY A 18 1.86 4.83 -1.36
C GLY A 18 3.03 3.87 -1.55
N ALA A 19 3.46 3.67 -2.81
CA ALA A 19 4.58 2.80 -3.15
C ALA A 19 5.91 3.29 -2.54
N SER A 20 6.20 4.59 -2.62
CA SER A 20 7.41 5.18 -2.01
C SER A 20 7.43 4.96 -0.50
N ARG A 21 6.30 5.17 0.18
CA ARG A 21 6.24 4.97 1.64
C ARG A 21 6.43 3.50 2.04
N TYR A 22 5.95 2.57 1.23
CA TYR A 22 6.21 1.14 1.43
C TYR A 22 7.68 0.78 1.24
N LEU A 23 8.36 1.43 0.30
CA LEU A 23 9.80 1.27 0.07
C LEU A 23 10.63 1.82 1.25
N ASP A 24 10.25 2.98 1.79
CA ASP A 24 10.97 3.65 2.87
C ASP A 24 10.70 3.05 4.27
N ALA A 25 9.65 2.23 4.41
CA ALA A 25 9.30 1.58 5.66
C ALA A 25 10.29 0.45 5.99
N ALA A 26 11.00 0.58 7.12
CA ALA A 26 12.03 -0.38 7.57
C ALA A 26 11.54 -1.84 7.62
N ASP A 27 10.29 -2.07 8.04
CA ASP A 27 9.68 -3.41 8.11
C ASP A 27 8.73 -3.72 6.93
N GLY A 28 8.77 -2.91 5.86
CA GLY A 28 7.82 -2.98 4.74
C GLY A 28 6.37 -2.69 5.15
N ARG A 29 6.17 -2.05 6.30
CA ARG A 29 4.86 -1.77 6.91
C ARG A 29 4.67 -0.29 7.13
N VAL A 30 3.91 0.36 6.26
CA VAL A 30 3.46 1.74 6.48
C VAL A 30 2.40 1.77 7.59
N PRO A 31 2.59 2.58 8.65
CA PRO A 31 1.60 2.78 9.70
C PRO A 31 0.26 3.23 9.12
N TRP A 32 -0.86 2.79 9.70
CA TRP A 32 -2.19 3.10 9.15
C TRP A 32 -2.45 4.59 8.94
N ARG A 33 -2.05 5.43 9.91
CA ARG A 33 -2.25 6.90 9.87
C ARG A 33 -1.45 7.56 8.75
N GLU A 34 -0.38 6.91 8.34
CA GLU A 34 0.54 7.35 7.30
C GLU A 34 0.17 6.78 5.92
N ARG A 35 -0.92 6.04 5.77
CA ARG A 35 -1.31 5.63 4.43
C ARG A 35 -2.02 6.76 3.70
N PRO A 36 -1.93 6.83 2.36
CA PRO A 36 -2.84 7.64 1.57
C PRO A 36 -4.29 7.37 1.97
N GLU A 37 -5.14 8.40 1.94
CA GLU A 37 -6.55 8.26 2.34
C GLU A 37 -7.26 7.18 1.51
N HIS A 38 -6.97 7.12 0.21
CA HIS A 38 -7.53 6.12 -0.69
C HIS A 38 -7.15 4.70 -0.26
N PHE A 39 -5.90 4.47 0.17
CA PHE A 39 -5.43 3.17 0.63
C PHE A 39 -6.06 2.78 1.96
N ARG A 40 -6.33 3.76 2.83
CA ARG A 40 -7.05 3.51 4.08
C ARG A 40 -8.46 3.00 3.79
N LYS A 41 -9.20 3.70 2.93
CA LYS A 41 -10.61 3.39 2.65
C LYS A 41 -10.82 2.16 1.76
N ASN A 42 -9.87 1.86 0.87
CA ASN A 42 -10.04 0.83 -0.17
C ASN A 42 -9.07 -0.37 -0.03
N CYS A 43 -8.64 -0.70 1.19
CA CYS A 43 -7.84 -1.89 1.47
C CYS A 43 -8.72 -3.15 1.45
N ILE A 44 -8.60 -3.98 0.41
CA ILE A 44 -9.39 -5.22 0.25
C ILE A 44 -8.80 -6.33 1.14
N ALA A 45 -7.49 -6.50 1.10
CA ALA A 45 -6.82 -7.59 1.81
C ALA A 45 -5.40 -7.25 2.22
N ARG A 46 -4.96 -7.85 3.33
CA ARG A 46 -3.55 -7.95 3.71
C ARG A 46 -3.04 -9.32 3.30
N ILE A 47 -2.12 -9.34 2.36
CA ILE A 47 -1.39 -10.56 2.02
C ILE A 47 -0.28 -10.74 3.07
N PRO A 48 -0.22 -11.89 3.77
CA PRO A 48 0.89 -12.18 4.66
C PRO A 48 2.21 -12.21 3.86
N PRO A 49 3.35 -11.88 4.49
CA PRO A 49 4.64 -12.07 3.85
C PRO A 49 4.79 -13.54 3.47
N ILE A 50 5.23 -13.79 2.24
CA ILE A 50 5.60 -15.14 1.80
C ILE A 50 6.82 -15.51 2.64
N GLU A 51 6.76 -16.61 3.38
CA GLU A 51 7.94 -17.11 4.10
C GLU A 51 9.05 -17.28 3.06
N ALA A 52 10.21 -16.66 3.32
CA ALA A 52 11.36 -16.86 2.45
C ALA A 52 11.65 -18.37 2.43
N ALA A 53 11.61 -18.98 1.23
CA ALA A 53 11.94 -20.38 1.08
C ALA A 53 13.32 -20.60 1.71
N SER A 54 13.36 -21.44 2.75
CA SER A 54 14.60 -21.82 3.45
C SER A 54 15.50 -22.65 2.55
#